data_AF-A0A7V1D4L9-F1
#
_entry.id   AF-A0A7V1D4L9-F1
#
_cell.length_a   1.000
_cell.length_b   1.000
_cell.length_c   1.000
_cell.angle_alpha   90.00
_cell.angle_beta   90.00
_cell.angle_gamma   90.00
#
_symmetry.space_group_name_H-M   'P 1'
#
loop_
_entity.id
_entity.type
_entity.pdbx_description
1 polymer ?
#
loop_
_entity_poly.entity_id
_entity_poly.type
_entity_poly.pdbx_seq_one_letter_code
_entity_poly.pdbx_strand_id
1 'polypeptide(L)'
;MSRQSNQPVNIAFDRKHIWHPYTSMAAPLPVFPVASADGVYLKLEDGRQLVDGMSSWWAAIHGYNHPQLNSAIENQLKSMA
;
A
#
# COMPACT_ATOMS: atom_id res chain seq x y z
N MET A 1 16.34 7.65 -11.67
CA MET A 1 15.05 7.72 -12.37
C MET A 1 13.99 8.09 -11.34
N SER A 2 13.56 9.34 -11.30
CA SER A 2 12.52 9.80 -10.37
C SER A 2 11.17 9.24 -10.83
N ARG A 3 10.46 8.51 -9.95
CA ARG A 3 9.01 8.39 -10.11
C ARG A 3 8.43 9.80 -10.06
N GLN A 4 7.62 10.19 -11.04
CA GLN A 4 6.77 11.36 -10.90
C GLN A 4 5.83 11.10 -9.71
N SER A 5 6.11 11.73 -8.58
CA SER A 5 5.44 11.53 -7.29
C SER A 5 4.04 12.13 -7.22
N ASN A 6 3.33 12.29 -8.35
CA ASN A 6 2.11 13.07 -8.41
C ASN A 6 1.05 12.57 -9.40
N GLN A 7 1.14 11.30 -9.85
CA GLN A 7 0.09 10.70 -10.66
C GLN A 7 -0.79 9.79 -9.80
N PRO A 8 -2.13 9.95 -9.82
CA PRO A 8 -3.02 9.09 -9.07
C PRO A 8 -2.98 7.65 -9.60
N VAL A 9 -3.35 6.68 -8.76
CA VAL A 9 -3.46 5.28 -9.12
C VAL A 9 -4.41 5.13 -10.30
N ASN A 10 -3.94 4.46 -11.35
CA ASN A 10 -4.75 4.16 -12.53
C ASN A 10 -5.67 2.95 -12.26
N ILE A 11 -6.82 3.22 -11.63
CA ILE A 11 -7.83 2.20 -11.31
C ILE A 11 -8.36 1.49 -12.57
N ALA A 12 -8.42 2.16 -13.72
CA ALA A 12 -8.86 1.54 -14.97
C ALA A 12 -7.85 0.47 -15.45
N PHE A 13 -6.55 0.74 -15.31
CA PHE A 13 -5.51 -0.23 -15.62
C PHE A 13 -5.53 -1.39 -14.62
N ASP A 14 -5.59 -1.10 -13.31
CA ASP A 14 -5.69 -2.11 -12.25
C ASP A 14 -6.84 -3.08 -12.53
N ARG A 15 -8.05 -2.55 -12.72
CA ARG A 15 -9.26 -3.33 -12.98
C ARG A 15 -9.14 -4.23 -14.21
N LYS A 16 -8.43 -3.78 -15.25
CA LYS A 16 -8.33 -4.52 -16.52
C LYS A 16 -7.20 -5.56 -16.52
N HIS A 17 -6.19 -5.38 -15.66
CA HIS A 17 -4.92 -6.09 -15.81
C HIS A 17 -4.38 -6.76 -14.54
N ILE A 18 -4.83 -6.36 -13.35
CA ILE A 18 -4.27 -6.83 -12.07
C ILE A 18 -5.23 -7.80 -11.40
N TRP A 19 -4.73 -9.00 -11.10
CA TRP A 19 -5.46 -10.02 -10.36
C TRP A 19 -5.39 -9.71 -8.88
N HIS A 20 -6.54 -9.41 -8.27
CA HIS A 20 -6.64 -9.31 -6.82
C HIS A 20 -6.98 -10.67 -6.20
N PRO A 21 -6.50 -10.94 -4.97
CA PRO A 21 -6.78 -12.18 -4.25
C PRO A 21 -8.28 -12.51 -4.23
N TYR A 22 -8.64 -13.71 -4.71
CA TYR A 22 -10.03 -14.20 -4.77
C TYR A 22 -11.03 -13.27 -5.50
N THR A 23 -10.57 -12.43 -6.44
CA THR A 23 -11.46 -11.61 -7.29
C THR A 23 -11.68 -12.25 -8.66
N SER A 24 -12.81 -11.93 -9.31
CA SER A 24 -13.06 -12.30 -10.71
C SER A 24 -12.34 -11.35 -11.67
N MET A 25 -11.70 -11.88 -12.71
CA MET A 25 -11.14 -11.03 -13.78
C MET A 25 -12.16 -10.57 -14.81
N ALA A 26 -13.28 -11.28 -14.95
CA ALA A 26 -14.35 -10.87 -15.86
C ALA A 26 -15.20 -9.74 -15.27
N ALA A 27 -15.38 -9.76 -13.95
CA ALA A 27 -16.17 -8.78 -13.21
C ALA A 27 -15.50 -8.45 -11.85
N PRO A 28 -14.34 -7.78 -11.86
CA PRO A 28 -13.62 -7.42 -10.63
C PRO A 28 -14.43 -6.41 -9.81
N LEU A 29 -14.38 -6.59 -8.49
CA LEU A 29 -14.97 -5.67 -7.51
C LEU A 29 -14.15 -4.37 -7.40
N PRO A 30 -14.75 -3.26 -6.91
CA PRO A 30 -14.00 -2.04 -6.64
C PRO A 30 -12.87 -2.27 -5.64
N VAL A 31 -11.73 -1.63 -5.87
CA VAL A 31 -10.60 -1.53 -4.94
C VAL A 31 -10.38 -0.07 -4.56
N PHE A 32 -9.76 0.16 -3.41
CA PHE A 32 -9.53 1.49 -2.87
C PHE A 32 -8.04 1.83 -2.96
N PRO A 33 -7.64 2.87 -3.71
CA PRO A 33 -6.23 3.23 -3.86
C PRO A 33 -5.71 3.85 -2.56
N VAL A 34 -4.77 3.17 -1.91
CA VAL A 34 -4.07 3.64 -0.71
C VAL A 34 -2.81 4.40 -1.14
N ALA A 35 -2.68 5.65 -0.69
CA ALA A 35 -1.56 6.54 -0.99
C ALA A 35 -0.40 6.38 0.00
N SER A 36 -0.71 6.22 1.29
CA SER A 36 0.29 6.03 2.36
C SER A 36 -0.34 5.38 3.58
N ALA A 37 0.48 4.95 4.53
CA ALA A 37 0.02 4.44 5.82
C ALA A 37 0.98 4.83 6.95
N ASP A 38 0.47 5.12 8.13
CA ASP A 38 1.23 5.53 9.32
C ASP A 38 0.51 5.10 10.60
N GLY A 39 1.23 4.48 11.53
CA GLY A 39 0.62 3.92 12.75
C GLY A 39 -0.44 2.87 12.40
N VAL A 40 -1.70 3.12 12.76
CA VAL A 40 -2.83 2.25 12.41
C VAL A 40 -3.69 2.81 11.28
N TYR A 41 -3.24 3.85 10.58
CA TYR A 41 -4.04 4.55 9.58
C TYR A 41 -3.61 4.23 8.14
N LEU A 42 -4.59 3.98 7.28
CA LEU A 42 -4.45 3.98 5.83
C LEU A 42 -4.99 5.31 5.28
N LYS A 43 -4.18 6.04 4.51
CA LYS A 43 -4.59 7.24 3.80
C LYS A 43 -4.89 6.89 2.34
N LEU A 44 -6.13 7.11 1.90
CA LEU A 44 -6.55 6.93 0.52
C LEU A 44 -6.13 8.13 -0.35
N GLU A 45 -6.09 7.94 -1.67
CA GLU A 45 -5.77 9.04 -2.60
C GLU A 45 -6.76 10.21 -2.55
N ASP A 46 -8.02 9.95 -2.20
CA ASP A 46 -9.04 10.99 -2.02
C ASP A 46 -8.94 11.74 -0.67
N GLY A 47 -7.91 11.44 0.12
CA GLY A 47 -7.62 12.11 1.38
C GLY A 47 -8.31 11.50 2.61
N ARG A 48 -9.23 10.53 2.44
CA ARG A 48 -9.81 9.80 3.58
C ARG A 48 -8.73 9.06 4.35
N GLN A 49 -8.89 9.01 5.67
CA GLN A 49 -8.07 8.19 6.56
C GLN A 49 -8.94 7.13 7.21
N LEU A 50 -8.47 5.89 7.18
CA LEU A 50 -9.16 4.73 7.71
C LEU A 50 -8.31 4.13 8.81
N VAL A 51 -8.91 3.75 9.94
CA VAL A 51 -8.25 2.85 10.91
C VAL A 51 -8.20 1.46 10.28
N ASP A 52 -7.01 0.88 10.19
CA ASP A 52 -6.84 -0.50 9.74
C ASP A 52 -7.15 -1.47 10.88
N GLY A 53 -8.32 -2.10 10.81
CA GLY A 53 -8.72 -3.17 11.73
C GLY A 53 -8.22 -4.56 11.34
N MET A 54 -7.56 -4.72 10.19
CA MET A 54 -7.16 -6.00 9.64
C MET A 54 -5.65 -6.27 9.76
N SER A 55 -4.86 -5.23 10.05
CA SER A 55 -3.40 -5.25 10.11
C SER A 55 -2.77 -5.90 8.88
N SER A 56 -3.24 -5.54 7.67
CA SER A 56 -2.84 -6.16 6.40
C SER A 56 -2.78 -7.69 6.49
N TRP A 57 -3.93 -8.30 6.75
CA TRP A 57 -4.04 -9.74 7.04
C TRP A 57 -3.11 -10.18 8.15
N TRP A 58 -3.31 -9.61 9.34
CA TRP A 58 -2.65 -10.00 10.60
C TRP A 58 -1.14 -9.72 10.67
N ALA A 59 -0.49 -9.33 9.57
CA ALA A 59 0.96 -9.22 9.48
C ALA A 59 1.51 -7.92 10.09
N ALA A 60 0.81 -6.79 9.92
CA ALA A 60 1.28 -5.46 10.33
C ALA A 60 1.05 -5.18 11.83
N ILE A 61 1.52 -6.08 12.71
CA ILE A 61 1.32 -5.99 14.17
C ILE A 61 1.97 -4.76 14.82
N HIS A 62 3.00 -4.19 14.18
CA HIS A 62 3.68 -2.98 14.63
C HIS A 62 3.11 -1.70 14.00
N GLY A 63 2.01 -1.82 13.25
CA GLY A 63 1.48 -0.76 12.41
C GLY A 63 2.37 -0.47 11.20
N TYR A 64 2.07 0.64 10.54
CA TYR A 64 2.71 1.10 9.33
C TYR A 64 3.74 2.19 9.63
N ASN A 65 4.73 2.32 8.74
CA ASN A 65 5.79 3.33 8.82
C ASN A 65 6.58 3.30 10.15
N HIS A 66 6.74 2.11 10.74
CA HIS A 66 7.42 1.96 12.02
C HIS A 66 8.91 2.34 11.89
N PRO A 67 9.41 3.35 12.63
CA PRO A 67 10.73 3.93 12.39
C PRO A 67 11.87 2.92 12.52
N GLN A 68 11.78 1.99 13.48
CA GLN A 68 12.82 0.96 13.65
C GLN A 68 12.87 -0.03 12.48
N LEU A 69 11.71 -0.38 11.88
CA LEU A 69 11.66 -1.33 10.76
C LEU A 69 12.19 -0.67 9.48
N ASN A 70 11.81 0.59 9.25
CA ASN A 70 12.31 1.38 8.12
C ASN A 70 13.84 1.57 8.21
N SER A 71 14.37 1.93 9.38
CA SER A 71 15.82 2.05 9.57
C SER A 71 16.54 0.72 9.37
N ALA A 72 15.98 -0.40 9.84
CA ALA A 72 16.59 -1.72 9.67
C ALA A 72 16.70 -2.12 8.19
N ILE A 73 15.65 -1.94 7.39
CA ILE A 73 15.69 -2.28 5.95
C ILE A 73 16.64 -1.35 5.17
N GLU A 74 16.66 -0.05 5.48
CA GLU A 74 17.59 0.89 4.85
C GLU A 74 19.06 0.56 5.16
N ASN A 75 19.36 0.22 6.41
CA ASN A 75 20.72 -0.15 6.81
C ASN A 75 21.16 -1.43 6.13
N GLN A 76 20.29 -2.45 6.07
CA GLN A 76 20.61 -3.70 5.41
C GLN A 76 20.86 -3.50 3.91
N LEU A 77 20.02 -2.72 3.23
CA LEU A 77 20.19 -2.40 1.81
C LEU A 77 21.53 -1.71 1.53
N LYS A 78 21.94 -0.76 2.38
CA LYS A 78 23.23 -0.08 2.26
C LYS A 78 24.43 -1.01 2.50
N SER A 79 24.26 -2.07 3.28
CA SER A 79 25.35 -2.99 3.62
C SER A 79 25.65 -4.05 2.56
N MET A 80 24.73 -4.27 1.61
CA MET A 80 24.83 -5.31 0.58
C MET A 80 25.14 -4.74 -0.82
N ALA A 81 25.24 -3.41 -0.95
CA ALA A 81 25.47 -2.68 -2.20
C ALA A 81 26.94 -2.31 -2.40
#